data_AF-A0A776PMP1-F1
#
_entry.id   AF-A0A776PMP1-F1
#
_cell.length_a   1.000
_cell.length_b   1.000
_cell.length_c   1.000
_cell.angle_alpha   90.00
_cell.angle_beta   90.00
_cell.angle_gamma   90.00
#
_symmetry.space_group_name_H-M   'P 1'
#
loop_
_entity.id
_entity.type
_entity.pdbx_description
1 polymer ?
#
loop_
_entity_poly.entity_id
_entity_poly.type
_entity_poly.pdbx_seq_one_letter_code
_entity_poly.pdbx_strand_id
1 'polypeptide(L)'
;LLITLESIPVSQLPATGNKTTINSKKGDIILRCKNLLGQQNQTSRKMQVYLSSSDLLTNSNTILKGAEDNGVGFILESNGTPVTLLNITNSSKGYTNLKEIAAKSKLTDTTVSIPITASYYVYDTNKVKSGALEATALINVKYD
;
A
#
# COMPACT_ATOMS: atom_id res chain seq x y z
N LEU A 1 2.67 6.84 -8.21
CA LEU A 1 1.42 7.14 -7.49
C LEU A 1 1.79 8.00 -6.29
N LEU A 2 1.10 9.12 -6.10
CA LEU A 2 1.23 9.95 -4.90
C LEU A 2 -0.16 10.02 -4.25
N ILE A 3 -0.24 9.74 -2.94
CA ILE A 3 -1.47 9.86 -2.17
C ILE A 3 -1.24 10.90 -1.08
N THR A 4 -1.91 12.04 -1.19
CA THR A 4 -1.85 13.11 -0.19
C THR A 4 -3.09 13.02 0.70
N LEU A 5 -2.89 12.86 2.00
CA LEU A 5 -3.95 12.94 3.00
C LEU A 5 -4.11 14.39 3.44
N GLU A 6 -5.35 14.82 3.64
CA GLU A 6 -5.62 16.13 4.22
C GLU A 6 -5.12 16.17 5.67
N SER A 7 -4.76 17.37 6.13
CA SER A 7 -4.33 17.57 7.52
C SER A 7 -5.46 17.20 8.48
N ILE A 8 -5.11 16.61 9.62
CA ILE A 8 -6.04 16.27 10.70
C ILE A 8 -5.55 16.91 12.00
N PRO A 9 -6.42 17.59 12.78
CA PRO A 9 -6.07 18.05 14.12
C PRO A 9 -5.70 16.87 15.02
N VAL A 10 -4.71 17.05 15.88
CA VAL A 10 -4.30 16.02 16.86
C VAL A 10 -5.47 15.54 17.72
N SER A 11 -6.39 16.45 18.07
CA SER A 11 -7.60 16.14 18.85
C SER A 11 -8.61 15.23 18.15
N GLN A 12 -8.50 15.05 16.83
CA GLN A 12 -9.36 14.17 16.02
C GLN A 12 -8.68 12.83 15.68
N LEU A 13 -7.43 12.64 16.09
CA LEU A 13 -6.77 11.35 15.94
C LEU A 13 -7.43 10.32 16.87
N PRO A 14 -7.59 9.07 16.41
CA PRO A 14 -8.20 8.02 17.21
C PRO A 14 -7.25 7.54 18.32
N ALA A 15 -7.75 6.65 19.19
CA ALA A 15 -6.92 5.97 20.17
C ALA A 15 -5.87 5.07 19.49
N THR A 16 -4.76 4.82 20.19
CA THR A 16 -3.71 3.88 19.76
C THR A 16 -4.30 2.56 19.28
N GLY A 17 -3.75 2.03 18.18
CA GLY A 17 -4.21 0.80 17.55
C GLY A 17 -5.25 1.00 16.45
N ASN A 18 -5.73 2.23 16.25
CA ASN A 18 -6.81 2.53 15.30
C ASN A 18 -6.36 3.47 14.17
N LYS A 19 -7.06 3.37 13.04
CA LYS A 19 -6.92 4.28 11.90
C LYS A 19 -7.98 5.39 11.94
N THR A 20 -7.71 6.50 11.27
CA THR A 20 -8.74 7.50 11.00
C THR A 20 -9.73 6.97 9.97
N THR A 21 -11.02 7.28 10.15
CA THR A 21 -12.04 7.10 9.10
C THR A 21 -12.19 8.36 8.27
N ILE A 22 -11.98 9.53 8.90
CA ILE A 22 -11.93 10.82 8.22
C ILE A 22 -10.64 10.97 7.40
N ASN A 23 -10.72 11.77 6.34
CA ASN A 23 -9.61 12.17 5.49
C ASN A 23 -8.80 11.00 4.89
N SER A 24 -9.37 9.80 4.85
CA SER A 24 -8.80 8.67 4.12
C SER A 24 -8.89 8.94 2.63
N LYS A 25 -7.83 8.62 1.89
CA LYS A 25 -7.77 8.90 0.45
C LYS A 25 -7.51 7.63 -0.33
N LYS A 26 -8.31 7.42 -1.37
CA LYS A 26 -8.09 6.37 -2.36
C LYS A 26 -7.13 6.86 -3.44
N GLY A 27 -6.18 6.01 -3.81
CA GLY A 27 -5.30 6.15 -4.97
C GLY A 27 -5.20 4.82 -5.70
N ASP A 28 -5.24 4.87 -7.03
CA ASP A 28 -5.19 3.67 -7.86
C ASP A 28 -3.78 3.43 -8.38
N ILE A 29 -3.27 2.20 -8.19
CA ILE A 29 -2.10 1.73 -8.92
C ILE A 29 -2.58 1.32 -10.31
N ILE A 30 -2.13 2.04 -11.34
CA ILE A 30 -2.50 1.78 -12.73
C ILE A 30 -1.32 1.10 -13.44
N LEU A 31 -1.55 -0.13 -13.91
CA LEU A 31 -0.60 -0.89 -14.71
C LEU A 31 -1.15 -1.03 -16.13
N ARG A 32 -0.34 -0.66 -17.12
CA ARG A 32 -0.66 -0.86 -18.54
C ARG A 32 0.11 -2.05 -19.08
N CYS A 33 -0.58 -3.16 -19.32
CA CYS A 33 -0.03 -4.37 -19.90
C CYS A 33 0.29 -4.13 -21.39
N LYS A 34 1.49 -4.58 -21.80
CA LYS A 34 1.96 -4.59 -23.19
C LYS A 34 2.50 -5.98 -23.52
N ASN A 35 2.79 -6.22 -24.81
CA ASN A 35 3.38 -7.47 -25.30
C ASN A 35 2.53 -8.72 -25.00
N LEU A 36 1.21 -8.57 -25.16
CA LEU A 36 0.25 -9.67 -25.03
C LEU A 36 0.31 -10.58 -26.26
N LEU A 37 0.00 -11.86 -26.06
CA LEU A 37 0.11 -12.88 -27.07
C LEU A 37 -1.19 -13.01 -27.89
N GLY A 38 -1.02 -13.10 -29.21
CA GLY A 38 -2.07 -13.39 -30.18
C GLY A 38 -3.17 -12.33 -30.26
N GLN A 39 -4.17 -12.60 -31.09
CA GLN A 39 -5.35 -11.74 -31.24
C GLN A 39 -6.26 -11.75 -29.99
N GLN A 40 -5.99 -12.63 -29.02
CA GLN A 40 -6.78 -12.78 -27.80
C GLN A 40 -6.22 -12.01 -26.60
N ASN A 41 -5.18 -11.19 -26.74
CA ASN A 41 -4.60 -10.41 -25.64
C ASN A 41 -4.23 -11.28 -24.42
N GLN A 42 -3.53 -12.38 -24.65
CA GLN A 42 -3.16 -13.32 -23.59
C GLN A 42 -1.85 -12.94 -22.89
N THR A 43 -1.77 -13.18 -21.58
CA THR A 43 -0.50 -13.04 -20.85
C THR A 43 0.48 -14.15 -21.22
N SER A 44 1.77 -13.82 -21.35
CA SER A 44 2.83 -14.80 -21.58
C SER A 44 3.34 -15.46 -20.29
N ARG A 45 3.25 -14.73 -19.18
CA ARG A 45 3.79 -15.07 -17.86
C ARG A 45 2.76 -14.84 -16.77
N LYS A 46 2.96 -15.48 -15.62
CA LYS A 46 2.19 -15.13 -14.41
C LYS A 46 2.71 -13.79 -13.92
N MET A 47 1.81 -12.94 -13.45
CA MET A 47 2.13 -11.63 -12.89
C MET A 47 1.54 -11.49 -11.49
N GLN A 48 2.32 -10.93 -10.57
CA GLN A 48 1.91 -10.60 -9.21
C GLN A 48 2.28 -9.16 -8.87
N VAL A 49 1.40 -8.45 -8.18
CA VAL A 49 1.65 -7.09 -7.69
C VAL A 49 1.63 -7.07 -6.18
N TYR A 50 2.64 -6.47 -5.56
CA TYR A 50 2.71 -6.30 -4.10
C TYR A 50 3.49 -5.03 -3.75
N LEU A 51 3.40 -4.61 -2.48
CA LEU A 51 4.12 -3.45 -1.98
C LEU A 51 5.28 -3.86 -1.09
N SER A 52 6.35 -3.08 -1.10
CA SER A 52 7.46 -3.20 -0.16
C SER A 52 7.85 -1.83 0.39
N SER A 53 8.47 -1.77 1.58
CA SER A 53 8.93 -0.50 2.14
C SER A 53 10.09 -0.70 3.13
N SER A 54 10.96 0.33 3.23
CA SER A 54 11.90 0.55 4.34
C SER A 54 11.28 1.29 5.51
N ASP A 55 10.24 2.07 5.25
CA ASP A 55 9.69 3.04 6.18
C ASP A 55 8.63 2.37 7.05
N LEU A 56 8.88 1.14 7.48
CA LEU A 56 7.94 0.38 8.29
C LEU A 56 8.17 0.68 9.77
N LEU A 57 7.08 0.77 10.53
CA LEU A 57 7.16 0.77 11.98
C LEU A 57 7.88 -0.50 12.46
N THR A 58 8.80 -0.36 13.41
CA THR A 58 9.55 -1.49 13.97
C THR A 58 8.61 -2.64 14.37
N ASN A 59 8.95 -3.85 13.94
CA ASN A 59 8.16 -5.08 14.14
C ASN A 59 6.80 -5.17 13.42
N SER A 60 6.41 -4.15 12.65
CA SER A 60 5.20 -4.14 11.82
C SER A 60 5.52 -4.28 10.33
N ASN A 61 4.61 -4.91 9.59
CA ASN A 61 4.63 -4.98 8.13
C ASN A 61 3.41 -4.31 7.50
N THR A 62 2.54 -3.69 8.29
CA THR A 62 1.29 -3.07 7.80
C THR A 62 1.26 -1.56 8.01
N ILE A 63 2.15 -1.04 8.86
CA ILE A 63 2.19 0.37 9.23
C ILE A 63 3.45 1.01 8.66
N LEU A 64 3.23 2.02 7.81
CA LEU A 64 4.27 2.92 7.32
C LEU A 64 4.52 4.02 8.35
N LYS A 65 5.74 4.10 8.86
CA LYS A 65 6.22 5.13 9.77
C LYS A 65 6.35 6.44 8.99
N GLY A 66 5.59 7.46 9.40
CA GLY A 66 5.56 8.76 8.71
C GLY A 66 6.67 9.73 9.15
N ALA A 67 7.27 9.53 10.33
CA ALA A 67 8.38 10.32 10.83
C ALA A 67 9.09 9.55 11.96
N GLU A 68 10.37 9.86 12.20
CA GLU A 68 11.20 9.16 13.20
C GLU A 68 10.64 9.23 14.63
N ASP A 69 10.16 10.41 15.03
CA ASP A 69 9.68 10.70 16.38
C ASP A 69 8.24 11.23 16.34
N ASN A 70 7.33 10.43 15.79
CA ASN A 70 5.88 10.70 15.85
C ASN A 70 5.13 9.41 16.21
N GLY A 71 3.99 9.53 16.85
CA GLY A 71 3.10 8.42 17.20
C GLY A 71 2.13 7.99 16.09
N VAL A 72 2.21 8.67 14.95
CA VAL A 72 1.29 8.53 13.81
C VAL A 72 2.06 8.07 12.58
N GLY A 73 1.43 7.20 11.81
CA GLY A 73 1.91 6.75 10.52
C GLY A 73 0.75 6.55 9.57
N PHE A 74 0.95 5.69 8.58
CA PHE A 74 -0.06 5.38 7.58
C PHE A 74 -0.33 3.88 7.56
N ILE A 75 -1.60 3.54 7.36
CA ILE A 75 -2.02 2.19 6.99
C ILE A 75 -2.53 2.23 5.56
N LEU A 76 -2.17 1.22 4.77
CA LEU A 76 -2.69 1.02 3.43
C LEU A 76 -3.69 -0.13 3.46
N GLU A 77 -4.80 0.03 2.77
CA GLU A 77 -5.83 -0.99 2.64
C GLU A 77 -6.17 -1.26 1.19
N SER A 78 -6.42 -2.52 0.88
CA SER A 78 -6.98 -2.98 -0.39
C SER A 78 -8.28 -3.70 -0.09
N ASN A 79 -9.38 -3.25 -0.70
CA ASN A 79 -10.73 -3.77 -0.46
C ASN A 79 -11.10 -3.84 1.04
N GLY A 80 -10.70 -2.81 1.81
CA GLY A 80 -11.00 -2.71 3.24
C GLY A 80 -10.14 -3.59 4.15
N THR A 81 -9.15 -4.31 3.62
CA THR A 81 -8.22 -5.13 4.42
C THR A 81 -6.82 -4.49 4.42
N PRO A 82 -6.12 -4.45 5.58
CA PRO A 82 -4.75 -3.97 5.65
C PRO A 82 -3.81 -4.70 4.68
N VAL A 83 -3.00 -3.94 3.97
CA VAL A 83 -1.95 -4.46 3.10
C VAL A 83 -0.73 -4.80 3.94
N THR A 84 -0.28 -6.05 3.86
CA THR A 84 1.02 -6.46 4.39
C THR A 84 2.08 -6.14 3.36
N LEU A 85 2.97 -5.22 3.68
CA LEU A 85 4.12 -4.85 2.88
C LEU A 85 5.27 -5.81 3.13
N LEU A 86 6.00 -6.15 2.07
CA LEU A 86 7.30 -6.81 2.19
C LEU A 86 8.27 -5.83 2.87
N ASN A 87 8.83 -6.24 4.00
CA ASN A 87 9.90 -5.47 4.64
C ASN A 87 11.21 -5.73 3.87
N ILE A 88 11.78 -4.68 3.28
CA ILE A 88 12.99 -4.80 2.44
C ILE A 88 14.25 -5.16 3.25
N THR A 89 14.22 -4.92 4.57
CA THR A 89 15.33 -5.26 5.48
C THR A 89 15.16 -6.64 6.11
N ASN A 90 13.95 -7.21 6.09
CA ASN A 90 13.65 -8.53 6.62
C ASN A 90 12.42 -9.16 5.94
N SER A 91 12.63 -9.97 4.90
CA SER A 91 11.57 -10.57 4.08
C SER A 91 10.83 -11.76 4.72
N SER A 92 11.07 -12.08 6.00
CA SER A 92 10.55 -13.30 6.64
C SER A 92 9.03 -13.36 6.83
N LYS A 93 8.33 -12.21 6.89
CA LYS A 93 6.90 -12.14 7.21
C LYS A 93 5.95 -12.17 6.00
N GLY A 94 6.47 -12.34 4.78
CA GLY A 94 5.66 -12.38 3.56
C GLY A 94 5.05 -11.02 3.17
N TYR A 95 4.11 -11.04 2.22
CA TYR A 95 3.43 -9.84 1.69
C TYR A 95 2.02 -10.17 1.17
N THR A 96 1.15 -9.15 1.08
CA THR A 96 -0.15 -9.27 0.42
C THR A 96 0.02 -9.19 -1.09
N ASN A 97 -0.46 -10.20 -1.82
CA ASN A 97 -0.59 -10.14 -3.26
C ASN A 97 -1.82 -9.30 -3.63
N LEU A 98 -1.60 -8.07 -4.09
CA LEU A 98 -2.66 -7.12 -4.43
C LEU A 98 -3.37 -7.48 -5.74
N LYS A 99 -2.66 -8.13 -6.66
CA LYS A 99 -3.21 -8.57 -7.93
C LYS A 99 -2.40 -9.73 -8.48
N GLU A 100 -3.11 -10.79 -8.84
CA GLU A 100 -2.55 -11.90 -9.61
C GLU A 100 -3.21 -11.98 -10.98
N ILE A 101 -2.40 -12.27 -12.00
CA ILE A 101 -2.85 -12.68 -13.32
C ILE A 101 -2.06 -13.92 -13.71
N ALA A 102 -2.74 -15.04 -13.93
CA ALA A 102 -2.09 -16.27 -14.33
C ALA A 102 -1.52 -16.18 -15.76
N ALA A 103 -0.53 -17.00 -16.07
CA ALA A 103 -0.04 -17.14 -17.44
C ALA A 103 -1.15 -17.63 -18.38
N LYS A 104 -1.07 -17.26 -19.67
CA LYS A 104 -2.05 -17.60 -20.72
C LYS A 104 -3.47 -17.08 -20.47
N SER A 105 -3.65 -16.19 -19.50
CA SER A 105 -4.96 -15.59 -19.22
C SER A 105 -5.26 -14.52 -20.25
N LYS A 106 -6.49 -14.54 -20.81
CA LYS A 106 -6.99 -13.47 -21.66
C LYS A 106 -7.28 -12.23 -20.83
N LEU A 107 -6.75 -11.07 -21.26
CA LEU A 107 -7.09 -9.78 -20.68
C LEU A 107 -8.19 -9.11 -21.51
N THR A 108 -9.31 -8.79 -20.85
CA THR A 108 -10.41 -8.02 -21.44
C THR A 108 -10.06 -6.53 -21.54
N ASP A 109 -9.35 -6.01 -20.54
CA ASP A 109 -8.72 -4.70 -20.55
C ASP A 109 -7.21 -4.85 -20.37
N THR A 110 -6.44 -4.09 -21.16
CA THR A 110 -4.98 -4.03 -21.04
C THR A 110 -4.52 -3.12 -19.90
N THR A 111 -5.44 -2.40 -19.27
CA THR A 111 -5.22 -1.60 -18.07
C THR A 111 -5.73 -2.34 -16.85
N VAL A 112 -4.86 -2.47 -15.85
CA VAL A 112 -5.20 -3.05 -14.55
C VAL A 112 -5.15 -1.92 -13.52
N SER A 113 -6.30 -1.64 -12.90
CA SER A 113 -6.40 -0.71 -11.77
C SER A 113 -6.48 -1.49 -10.46
N ILE A 114 -5.65 -1.13 -9.49
CA ILE A 114 -5.63 -1.70 -8.15
C ILE A 114 -5.87 -0.57 -7.15
N PRO A 115 -7.07 -0.50 -6.55
CA PRO A 115 -7.41 0.57 -5.63
C PRO A 115 -6.76 0.38 -4.26
N ILE A 116 -6.08 1.41 -3.78
CA ILE A 116 -5.48 1.45 -2.44
C ILE A 116 -6.06 2.62 -1.67
N THR A 117 -6.48 2.39 -0.43
CA THR A 117 -6.88 3.45 0.49
C THR A 117 -5.75 3.69 1.48
N ALA A 118 -5.34 4.93 1.66
CA ALA A 118 -4.43 5.35 2.72
C ALA A 118 -5.21 6.09 3.81
N SER A 119 -4.86 5.80 5.06
CA SER A 119 -5.42 6.45 6.26
C SER A 119 -4.30 6.70 7.27
N TYR A 120 -4.46 7.71 8.13
CA TYR A 120 -3.57 7.85 9.29
C TYR A 120 -3.82 6.71 10.28
N TYR A 121 -2.77 6.26 10.95
CA TYR A 121 -2.82 5.22 11.97
C TYR A 121 -2.04 5.66 13.21
N VAL A 122 -2.64 5.55 14.38
CA VAL A 122 -2.00 5.93 15.66
C VAL A 122 -1.41 4.68 16.31
N TYR A 123 -0.09 4.63 16.44
CA TYR A 123 0.62 3.51 17.07
C TYR A 123 1.26 3.88 18.42
N ASP A 124 1.41 5.16 18.75
CA ASP A 124 1.90 5.61 20.06
C ASP A 124 1.35 7.01 20.43
N THR A 125 0.24 7.07 21.18
CA THR A 125 -0.37 8.34 21.61
C THR A 125 0.58 9.27 22.37
N ASN A 126 1.61 8.75 23.06
CA ASN A 126 2.53 9.58 23.84
C ASN A 126 3.53 10.36 22.97
N LYS A 127 3.68 9.96 21.71
CA LYS A 127 4.57 10.60 20.74
C LYS A 127 3.84 11.40 19.67
N VAL A 128 2.50 11.45 19.73
CA VAL A 128 1.71 12.20 18.76
C VAL A 128 2.02 13.69 18.89
N LYS A 129 2.43 14.29 17.78
CA LYS A 129 2.69 15.73 17.69
C LYS A 129 2.37 16.23 16.29
N SER A 130 2.04 17.52 16.20
CA SER A 130 1.83 18.19 14.92
C SER A 130 3.12 18.19 14.09
N GLY A 131 2.98 18.00 12.79
CA GLY A 131 4.10 18.00 11.85
C GLY A 131 3.75 17.31 10.55
N ALA A 132 4.61 17.49 9.54
CA ALA A 132 4.50 16.74 8.30
C ALA A 132 4.89 15.26 8.54
N LEU A 133 4.18 14.37 7.86
CA LEU A 133 4.46 12.94 7.83
C LEU A 133 4.59 12.51 6.38
N GLU A 134 5.59 11.67 6.09
CA GLU A 134 5.84 11.12 4.77
C GLU A 134 6.36 9.69 4.90
N ALA A 135 5.93 8.81 4.00
CA ALA A 135 6.47 7.46 3.91
C ALA A 135 6.41 6.98 2.47
N THR A 136 7.35 6.12 2.11
CA THR A 136 7.48 5.56 0.77
C THR A 136 7.19 4.07 0.76
N ALA A 137 6.41 3.62 -0.23
CA ALA A 137 6.27 2.21 -0.57
C ALA A 137 6.60 2.00 -2.05
N LEU A 138 7.33 0.94 -2.36
CA LEU A 138 7.65 0.50 -3.71
C LEU A 138 6.55 -0.42 -4.22
N ILE A 139 6.08 -0.15 -5.43
CA ILE A 139 5.18 -1.04 -6.16
C ILE A 139 6.04 -2.06 -6.89
N ASN A 140 5.93 -3.32 -6.51
CA ASN A 140 6.65 -4.42 -7.15
C ASN A 140 5.71 -5.13 -8.10
N VAL A 141 6.17 -5.37 -9.32
CA VAL A 141 5.50 -6.21 -10.32
C VAL A 141 6.43 -7.37 -10.64
N LYS A 142 6.06 -8.56 -10.18
CA LYS A 142 6.82 -9.79 -10.39
C LYS A 142 6.22 -10.57 -11.56
N TYR A 143 7.07 -10.99 -12.49
CA TYR A 143 6.72 -11.88 -13.59
C TYR A 143 7.43 -13.23 -13.40
N ASP A 144 6.66 -14.32 -13.41
CA ASP A 144 7.16 -15.70 -13.42
C ASP A 144 7.07 -16.25 -14.86
#